data_AF-A0A7J3E2J1-F1
#
_entry.id   AF-A0A7J3E2J1-F1
#
_cell.length_a   1.000
_cell.length_b   1.000
_cell.length_c   1.000
_cell.angle_alpha   90.00
_cell.angle_beta   90.00
_cell.angle_gamma   90.00
#
_symmetry.space_group_name_H-M   'P 1'
#
loop_
_entity.id
_entity.type
_entity.pdbx_description
1 polymer ?
#
loop_
_entity_poly.entity_id
_entity_poly.type
_entity_poly.pdbx_seq_one_letter_code
_entity_poly.pdbx_strand_id
1 'polypeptide(L)' 'MIVGIDLAGSEKRPTGFCVLDGMRSKCYKLYTDKEIIENVERIKPKIVAIDAPLALP' A
#
# COMPACT_ATOMS: atom_id res chain seq x y z
N MET A 1 -5.13 10.00 -8.82
CA MET A 1 -5.09 9.02 -7.72
C MET A 1 -3.89 8.08 -7.85
N ILE A 2 -3.06 8.08 -6.81
CA ILE A 2 -1.83 7.29 -6.64
C ILE A 2 -1.98 6.54 -5.30
N VAL A 3 -1.39 5.35 -5.21
CA VAL A 3 -1.25 4.62 -3.94
C VAL A 3 0.21 4.55 -3.54
N GLY A 4 0.50 4.78 -2.26
CA GLY A 4 1.80 4.52 -1.64
C GLY A 4 1.67 3.39 -0.61
N ILE A 5 2.62 2.46 -0.60
CA ILE A 5 2.65 1.29 0.27
C ILE A 5 4.01 1.22 0.95
N ASP A 6 4.02 1.23 2.27
CA ASP A 6 5.19 0.96 3.12
C ASP A 6 5.04 -0.45 3.70
N LEU A 7 5.74 -1.41 3.10
CA LEU A 7 5.50 -2.84 3.34
C LEU A 7 6.12 -3.31 4.67
N ALA A 8 5.30 -3.97 5.48
CA ALA A 8 5.80 -4.73 6.62
C ALA A 8 6.31 -6.11 6.16
N GLY A 9 7.47 -6.55 6.66
CA GLY A 9 8.04 -7.87 6.38
C GLY A 9 7.33 -9.05 7.07
N SER A 10 6.10 -8.89 7.55
CA SER A 10 5.30 -9.94 8.20
C SER A 10 3.87 -9.47 8.42
N GLU A 11 2.87 -10.33 8.23
CA GLU A 11 1.44 -10.00 8.48
C GLU A 11 1.11 -9.68 9.96
N LYS A 12 2.00 -10.01 10.90
CA LYS A 12 1.86 -9.62 12.31
C LYS A 12 2.07 -8.11 12.55
N ARG A 13 2.63 -7.40 11.57
CA ARG A 13 2.93 -5.98 11.61
C ARG A 13 2.10 -5.28 10.53
N PRO A 14 1.57 -4.08 10.79
CA PRO A 14 0.77 -3.37 9.81
C PRO A 14 1.66 -2.79 8.70
N THR A 15 1.22 -2.96 7.46
CA THR A 15 1.67 -2.21 6.28
C THR A 15 1.00 -0.83 6.28
N GLY A 16 1.77 0.20 5.99
CA GLY A 16 1.26 1.55 5.75
C GLY A 16 0.64 1.65 4.36
N PHE A 17 -0.59 2.13 4.26
CA PHE A 17 -1.28 2.31 2.97
C PHE A 17 -1.79 3.74 2.84
N CYS A 18 -1.38 4.42 1.78
CA CYS A 18 -1.76 5.81 1.49
C CYS A 18 -2.45 5.89 0.13
N VAL A 19 -3.61 6.55 0.09
CA VAL A 19 -4.28 6.96 -1.14
C VAL A 19 -4.10 8.46 -1.30
N LEU A 20 -3.44 8.87 -2.37
CA LEU A 20 -3.21 10.27 -2.71
C LEU A 20 -4.07 10.67 -3.91
N ASP A 21 -4.94 11.65 -3.72
CA ASP A 21 -5.74 12.27 -4.77
C ASP A 21 -5.48 13.77 -4.84
N GLY A 22 -4.66 14.19 -5.81
CA GLY A 22 -4.10 15.54 -5.86
C GLY A 22 -3.26 15.83 -4.61
N MET A 23 -3.71 16.79 -3.80
CA MET A 23 -3.08 17.19 -2.54
C MET A 23 -3.77 16.59 -1.31
N ARG A 24 -4.73 15.67 -1.49
CA ARG A 24 -5.46 15.03 -0.38
C ARG A 24 -4.98 13.61 -0.19
N SER A 25 -4.57 13.29 1.04
CA SER A 25 -4.15 11.96 1.42
C SER A 25 -5.14 11.32 2.38
N LYS A 26 -5.42 10.03 2.17
CA LYS A 26 -6.07 9.17 3.17
C LYS A 26 -5.15 8.01 3.47
N CYS A 27 -4.79 7.86 4.75
CA CYS A 27 -3.88 6.81 5.20
C CYS A 27 -4.61 5.83 6.11
N TYR A 28 -4.26 4.55 6.00
CA TYR A 28 -4.74 3.50 6.89
C TYR A 28 -3.73 2.34 6.93
N LYS A 29 -3.97 1.42 7.86
CA LYS A 29 -3.13 0.22 8.07
C LYS A 29 -3.82 -1.00 7.48
N LEU A 30 -3.05 -1.83 6.79
CA LEU A 30 -3.45 -3.16 6.30
C LEU A 30 -2.47 -4.19 6.85
N TYR A 31 -2.86 -5.46 6.91
CA TYR A 31 -2.02 -6.50 7.52
C TYR A 31 -1.61 -7.58 6.52
N THR A 32 -2.55 -8.03 5.68
CA THR A 32 -2.30 -9.15 4.76
C THR A 32 -2.09 -8.67 3.34
N ASP A 33 -1.36 -9.46 2.55
CA ASP A 33 -1.17 -9.19 1.12
C ASP A 33 -2.51 -9.14 0.37
N LYS A 34 -3.46 -9.99 0.77
CA LYS A 34 -4.81 -10.00 0.22
C LYS A 34 -5.53 -8.66 0.44
N GLU A 35 -5.49 -8.12 1.65
CA GLU A 35 -6.10 -6.81 1.94
C GLU A 35 -5.45 -5.69 1.10
N ILE A 36 -4.13 -5.73 0.93
CA ILE A 36 -3.38 -4.76 0.12
C ILE A 36 -3.86 -4.83 -1.34
N ILE A 37 -3.88 -6.02 -1.92
CA ILE A 37 -4.31 -6.25 -3.31
C ILE A 37 -5.76 -5.82 -3.52
N GLU A 38 -6.69 -6.26 -2.68
CA GLU A 38 -8.11 -5.90 -2.78
C GLU A 38 -8.33 -4.38 -2.68
N ASN A 39 -7.57 -3.69 -1.83
CA ASN A 39 -7.63 -2.24 -1.76
C ASN A 39 -7.11 -1.56 -3.03
N VAL A 40 -5.98 -2.01 -3.57
CA VAL A 40 -5.44 -1.49 -4.83
C VAL A 40 -6.42 -1.71 -5.98
N GLU A 41 -6.99 -2.91 -6.11
CA GLU A 41 -7.97 -3.24 -7.16
C GLU A 41 -9.27 -2.43 -7.04
N ARG A 42 -9.74 -2.20 -5.81
CA ARG A 42 -10.92 -1.36 -5.54
C ARG A 42 -10.67 0.10 -5.89
N ILE A 43 -9.48 0.61 -5.55
CA ILE A 43 -9.11 2.01 -5.79
C ILE A 43 -8.82 2.24 -7.27
N LYS A 44 -8.24 1.28 -7.99
CA LYS A 44 -7.78 1.43 -9.38
C LYS A 44 -6.84 2.64 -9.55
N PRO A 45 -5.76 2.75 -8.77
CA PRO A 45 -4.82 3.86 -8.90
C PRO A 45 -4.07 3.77 -10.24
N LYS A 46 -3.56 4.91 -10.72
CA LYS A 46 -2.71 4.94 -11.93
C LYS A 46 -1.28 4.44 -11.65
N ILE A 47 -0.82 4.61 -10.42
CA ILE A 47 0.53 4.29 -9.97
C ILE A 47 0.43 3.73 -8.55
N VAL A 48 1.19 2.67 -8.29
CA VAL A 48 1.44 2.13 -6.95
C VAL A 48 2.94 2.29 -6.66
N ALA A 49 3.29 3.12 -5.68
CA ALA A 49 4.65 3.24 -5.18
C ALA A 49 4.81 2.31 -3.98
N ILE A 50 5.85 1.47 -3.98
CA ILE A 50 6.12 0.49 -2.94
C ILE A 50 7.48 0.82 -2.32
N ASP A 51 7.51 1.04 -1.02
CA ASP A 51 8.73 1.22 -0.23
C ASP A 51 9.05 -0.09 0.49
N ALA A 52 9.93 -0.88 -0.12
CA ALA A 52 10.52 -2.08 0.46
C ALA A 52 11.69 -2.55 -0.41
N PRO A 53 12.67 -3.27 0.17
CA PRO A 53 13.60 -4.06 -0.63
C PRO A 53 12.81 -5.15 -1.37
N LEU A 54 12.63 -4.98 -2.68
CA LEU A 54 12.01 -5.99 -3.55
C LEU A 54 12.99 -7.09 -3.98
N ALA A 55 14.26 -6.95 -3.59
CA ALA A 55 15.28 -7.97 -3.80
C ALA A 55 15.17 -9.06 -2.73
N LEU A 56 15.33 -10.31 -3.14
CA LEU A 56 15.55 -11.42 -2.21
C LEU A 56 16.95 -11.28 -1.57
N PRO A 57 17.12 -11.67 -0.30
CA PRO A 57 18.44 -11.77 0.34
C PRO A 57 19.32 -12.86 -0.30
#